data_AF-A0A1H8JEY6-F1
#
_entry.id   AF-A0A1H8JEY6-F1
#
_cell.length_a   1.000
_cell.length_b   1.000
_cell.length_c   1.000
_cell.angle_alpha   90.00
_cell.angle_beta   90.00
_cell.angle_gamma   90.00
#
_symmetry.space_group_name_H-M   'P 1'
#
loop_
_entity.id
_entity.type
_entity.pdbx_description
1 polymer ?
#
loop_
_entity_poly.entity_id
_entity_poly.type
_entity_poly.pdbx_seq_one_letter_code
_entity_poly.pdbx_strand_id
1 'polypeptide(L)'
;MDRRRALVTVGSALSLPLAGCVVGGEPVAGTTALSGPTRTTDGPETHLEYARDGETVATMSLLGRGFDPEDGESRFRLSVSHDSDLRVQRLRYRLHAPAGDLETAVDLYLQRPSGDSWPPITFHQEDGPSRTLVELDDLGRQGIGTVTLDFLGDTAAEVDGFDLTVDALATFSGFGVGQFSATGTFEHRFGQNA
;
A
#
# COMPACT_ATOMS: atom_id res chain seq x y z
N MET A 1 -43.53 47.61 -6.91
CA MET A 1 -42.48 47.19 -5.98
C MET A 1 -42.72 45.70 -5.71
N ASP A 2 -42.24 44.80 -6.58
CA ASP A 2 -40.89 44.16 -6.60
C ASP A 2 -40.95 42.76 -5.93
N ARG A 3 -41.37 41.72 -6.67
CA ARG A 3 -40.52 40.65 -7.25
C ARG A 3 -39.45 40.10 -6.30
N ARG A 4 -39.70 38.90 -5.74
CA ARG A 4 -38.66 37.86 -5.58
C ARG A 4 -39.26 36.48 -5.89
N ARG A 5 -39.09 36.07 -7.16
CA ARG A 5 -39.10 34.66 -7.57
C ARG A 5 -37.72 34.10 -7.23
N ALA A 6 -37.65 33.04 -6.44
CA ALA A 6 -36.46 32.20 -6.40
C ALA A 6 -36.72 31.00 -7.31
N LEU A 7 -36.02 30.97 -8.44
CA LEU A 7 -35.92 29.79 -9.31
C LEU A 7 -35.20 28.68 -8.53
N VAL A 8 -35.83 27.52 -8.41
CA VAL A 8 -35.15 26.26 -8.10
C VAL A 8 -34.55 25.76 -9.42
N THR A 9 -33.26 26.00 -9.61
CA THR A 9 -32.53 25.49 -10.76
C THR A 9 -32.22 24.01 -10.52
N VAL A 10 -32.80 23.16 -11.35
CA VAL A 10 -32.45 21.74 -11.48
C VAL A 10 -31.01 21.67 -12.01
N GLY A 11 -30.09 21.21 -11.15
CA GLY A 11 -28.71 20.93 -11.49
C GLY A 11 -28.52 19.43 -11.66
N SER A 12 -28.30 19.02 -12.90
CA SER A 12 -28.07 17.67 -13.43
C SER A 12 -27.29 16.73 -12.50
N ALA A 13 -27.92 15.60 -12.16
CA ALA A 13 -27.22 14.42 -11.64
C ALA A 13 -26.33 13.85 -12.74
N LEU A 14 -25.04 14.21 -12.72
CA LEU A 14 -24.02 13.48 -13.47
C LEU A 14 -23.75 12.18 -12.73
N SER A 15 -24.39 11.12 -13.20
CA SER A 15 -24.04 9.73 -12.90
C SER A 15 -22.62 9.47 -13.41
N LEU A 16 -21.64 9.52 -12.52
CA LEU A 16 -20.32 8.97 -12.78
C LEU A 16 -20.39 7.43 -12.66
N PRO A 17 -19.79 6.67 -13.58
CA PRO A 17 -19.73 5.23 -13.48
C PRO A 17 -18.87 4.84 -12.27
N LEU A 18 -19.50 4.20 -11.29
CA LEU A 18 -18.82 3.52 -10.19
C LEU A 18 -18.12 2.28 -10.76
N ALA A 19 -16.92 2.46 -11.30
CA ALA A 19 -15.99 1.37 -11.58
C ALA A 19 -14.71 1.65 -10.79
N GLY A 20 -14.44 0.80 -9.81
CA GLY A 20 -13.25 0.89 -8.97
C GLY A 20 -13.62 0.68 -7.52
N CYS A 21 -13.68 -0.58 -7.10
CA CYS A 21 -13.63 -0.95 -5.70
C CYS A 21 -12.42 -0.24 -5.07
N VAL A 22 -12.65 0.75 -4.21
CA VAL A 22 -11.61 1.33 -3.37
C VAL A 22 -11.35 0.30 -2.28
N VAL A 23 -10.46 -0.65 -2.57
CA VAL A 23 -9.88 -1.54 -1.57
C VAL A 23 -8.61 -0.84 -1.08
N GLY A 24 -8.58 -0.44 0.19
CA GLY A 24 -7.37 0.10 0.82
C GLY A 24 -7.30 1.61 1.05
N GLY A 25 -8.22 2.18 1.84
CA GLY A 25 -8.08 3.51 2.46
C GLY A 25 -8.76 4.64 1.67
N GLU A 26 -9.30 5.62 2.39
CA GLU A 26 -9.94 6.78 1.74
C GLU A 26 -8.87 7.68 1.09
N PRO A 27 -9.04 8.08 -0.18
CA PRO A 27 -8.15 9.06 -0.80
C PRO A 27 -8.15 10.36 0.01
N VAL A 28 -6.96 10.95 0.17
CA VAL A 28 -6.79 12.17 0.97
C VAL A 28 -7.41 13.34 0.20
N ALA A 29 -8.25 14.13 0.87
CA ALA A 29 -8.87 15.30 0.25
C ALA A 29 -7.81 16.24 -0.34
N GLY A 30 -7.97 16.64 -1.61
CA GLY A 30 -7.02 17.51 -2.32
C GLY A 30 -5.93 16.78 -3.12
N THR A 31 -5.91 15.45 -3.14
CA THR A 31 -4.99 14.67 -3.98
C THR A 31 -5.64 14.15 -5.26
N THR A 32 -4.87 14.08 -6.35
CA THR A 32 -5.27 13.43 -7.60
C THR A 32 -4.99 11.92 -7.52
N ALA A 33 -6.00 11.08 -7.73
CA ALA A 33 -5.84 9.64 -7.68
C ALA A 33 -5.12 9.09 -8.93
N LEU A 34 -3.98 8.44 -8.73
CA LEU A 34 -3.32 7.59 -9.71
C LEU A 34 -4.04 6.23 -9.72
N SER A 35 -4.70 5.92 -10.82
CA SER A 35 -5.67 4.82 -10.90
C SER A 35 -5.30 3.85 -12.02
N GLY A 36 -5.71 2.59 -11.89
CA GLY A 36 -5.53 1.57 -12.92
C GLY A 36 -4.06 1.22 -13.17
N PRO A 37 -3.32 0.74 -12.15
CA PRO A 37 -1.92 0.38 -12.34
C PRO A 37 -1.78 -0.77 -13.34
N THR A 38 -0.69 -0.74 -14.11
CA THR A 38 -0.23 -1.93 -14.82
C THR A 38 0.41 -2.85 -13.80
N ARG A 39 -0.07 -4.10 -13.72
CA ARG A 39 0.53 -5.13 -12.87
C ARG A 39 1.51 -5.96 -13.69
N THR A 40 2.73 -6.10 -13.18
CA THR A 40 3.75 -7.01 -13.70
C THR A 40 4.28 -7.90 -12.58
N THR A 41 4.66 -9.13 -12.91
CA THR A 41 5.25 -10.09 -11.95
C THR A 41 6.49 -10.70 -12.60
N ASP A 42 7.61 -10.64 -11.90
CA ASP A 42 8.89 -11.24 -12.29
C ASP A 42 9.42 -12.10 -11.14
N GLY A 43 9.35 -13.42 -11.32
CA GLY A 43 9.66 -14.37 -10.25
C GLY A 43 8.84 -14.08 -8.98
N PRO A 44 9.49 -13.84 -7.83
CA PRO A 44 8.81 -13.56 -6.57
C PRO A 44 8.44 -12.07 -6.37
N GLU A 45 8.72 -11.21 -7.35
CA GLU A 45 8.43 -9.78 -7.28
C GLU A 45 7.19 -9.42 -8.10
N THR A 46 6.31 -8.61 -7.53
CA THR A 46 5.15 -8.05 -8.21
C THR A 46 5.20 -6.53 -8.11
N HIS A 47 4.99 -5.86 -9.25
CA HIS A 47 4.94 -4.41 -9.35
C HIS A 47 3.53 -3.94 -9.72
N LEU A 48 3.16 -2.78 -9.19
CA LEU A 48 2.01 -1.98 -9.59
C LEU A 48 2.54 -0.63 -10.09
N GLU A 49 2.49 -0.43 -11.40
CA GLU A 49 3.05 0.73 -12.08
C GLU A 49 1.93 1.72 -12.43
N TYR A 50 2.06 2.95 -11.94
CA TYR A 50 1.07 4.01 -12.10
C TYR A 50 1.57 5.01 -13.12
N ALA A 51 0.83 5.14 -14.22
CA ALA A 51 1.16 6.05 -15.30
C ALA A 51 0.31 7.33 -15.28
N ARG A 52 0.90 8.43 -15.72
CA ARG A 52 0.23 9.69 -16.01
C ARG A 52 0.73 10.20 -17.36
N ASP A 53 -0.19 10.63 -18.21
CA ASP A 53 0.14 11.19 -19.53
C ASP A 53 1.02 10.24 -20.39
N GLY A 54 0.91 8.93 -20.16
CA GLY A 54 1.64 7.88 -20.86
C GLY A 54 2.98 7.47 -20.23
N GLU A 55 3.40 8.11 -19.14
CA GLU A 55 4.68 7.88 -18.47
C GLU A 55 4.47 7.33 -17.05
N THR A 56 5.27 6.34 -16.63
CA THR A 56 5.22 5.79 -15.27
C THR A 56 5.76 6.80 -14.27
N VAL A 57 4.93 7.25 -13.34
CA VAL A 57 5.28 8.27 -12.34
C VAL A 57 5.47 7.71 -10.94
N ALA A 58 4.92 6.52 -10.66
CA ALA A 58 5.10 5.82 -9.39
C ALA A 58 5.00 4.31 -9.57
N THR A 59 5.74 3.56 -8.77
CA THR A 59 5.68 2.10 -8.73
C THR A 59 5.62 1.65 -7.28
N MET A 60 4.66 0.79 -6.96
CA MET A 60 4.65 0.04 -5.70
C MET A 60 5.07 -1.39 -5.97
N SER A 61 5.81 -2.03 -5.07
CA SER A 61 6.27 -3.41 -5.30
C SER A 61 6.23 -4.24 -4.02
N LEU A 62 5.93 -5.53 -4.22
CA LEU A 62 6.06 -6.57 -3.21
C LEU A 62 7.06 -7.61 -3.74
N LEU A 63 8.13 -7.83 -3.00
CA LEU A 63 9.11 -8.89 -3.26
C LEU A 63 9.02 -9.93 -2.13
N GLY A 64 8.59 -11.15 -2.46
CA GLY A 64 8.71 -12.30 -1.56
C GLY A 64 10.14 -12.84 -1.56
N ARG A 65 10.69 -13.14 -0.39
CA ARG A 65 12.05 -13.68 -0.20
C ARG A 65 12.01 -15.01 0.54
N GLY A 66 11.34 -15.97 -0.09
CA GLY A 66 11.30 -17.36 0.35
C GLY A 66 10.56 -17.59 1.66
N PHE A 67 10.45 -18.86 2.00
CA PHE A 67 9.87 -19.38 3.23
C PHE A 67 10.74 -20.55 3.69
N ASP A 68 11.20 -20.50 4.94
CA ASP A 68 11.90 -21.58 5.59
C ASP A 68 10.89 -22.37 6.45
N PRO A 69 10.55 -23.61 6.06
CA PRO A 69 9.58 -24.42 6.79
C PRO A 69 10.13 -24.93 8.14
N GLU A 70 11.45 -25.07 8.30
CA GLU A 70 12.04 -25.57 9.54
C GLU A 70 11.99 -24.51 10.63
N ASP A 71 12.26 -23.25 10.25
CA ASP A 71 12.23 -22.11 11.15
C ASP A 71 10.87 -21.38 11.18
N GLY A 72 9.94 -21.72 10.27
CA GLY A 72 8.66 -21.01 10.10
C GLY A 72 8.82 -19.57 9.62
N GLU A 73 10.00 -19.19 9.12
CA GLU A 73 10.34 -17.82 8.78
C GLU A 73 10.07 -17.51 7.30
N SER A 74 9.46 -16.36 7.04
CA SER A 74 9.31 -15.78 5.71
C SER A 74 9.84 -14.36 5.69
N ARG A 75 10.37 -13.92 4.55
CA ARG A 75 10.83 -12.53 4.41
C ARG A 75 10.17 -11.90 3.21
N PHE A 76 9.83 -10.63 3.32
CA PHE A 76 9.34 -9.87 2.18
C PHE A 76 9.69 -8.40 2.28
N ARG A 77 9.64 -7.74 1.13
CA ARG A 77 9.93 -6.32 1.00
C ARG A 77 8.78 -5.62 0.32
N LEU A 78 8.34 -4.52 0.92
CA LEU A 78 7.46 -3.56 0.29
C LEU A 78 8.30 -2.34 -0.11
N SER A 79 8.12 -1.86 -1.33
CA SER A 79 8.78 -0.65 -1.80
C SER A 79 7.83 0.26 -2.56
N VAL A 80 8.11 1.55 -2.50
CA VAL A 80 7.47 2.58 -3.33
C VAL A 80 8.56 3.44 -3.94
N SER A 81 8.63 3.46 -5.26
CA SER A 81 9.46 4.39 -6.03
C SER A 81 8.57 5.38 -6.79
N HIS A 82 9.15 6.50 -7.16
CA HIS A 82 8.46 7.54 -7.91
C HIS A 82 9.44 8.29 -8.80
N ASP A 83 8.89 9.05 -9.75
CA ASP A 83 9.66 9.94 -10.60
C ASP A 83 10.29 11.09 -9.80
N SER A 84 11.38 11.66 -10.31
CA SER A 84 12.26 12.59 -9.57
C SER A 84 11.59 13.89 -9.11
N ASP A 85 10.49 14.29 -9.76
CA ASP A 85 9.70 15.47 -9.40
C ASP A 85 8.71 15.23 -8.25
N LEU A 86 8.51 13.97 -7.87
CA LEU A 86 7.65 13.57 -6.76
C LEU A 86 8.46 13.28 -5.50
N ARG A 87 7.73 13.09 -4.41
CA ARG A 87 8.23 12.63 -3.12
C ARG A 87 7.11 11.93 -2.39
N VAL A 88 7.40 10.78 -1.79
CA VAL A 88 6.45 10.09 -0.91
C VAL A 88 6.27 10.90 0.37
N GLN A 89 5.01 11.19 0.72
CA GLN A 89 4.65 11.92 1.94
C GLN A 89 4.12 10.98 3.01
N ARG A 90 3.32 9.99 2.61
CA ARG A 90 2.68 9.02 3.48
C ARG A 90 2.67 7.65 2.84
N LEU A 91 2.88 6.63 3.66
CA LEU A 91 2.63 5.24 3.32
C LEU A 91 1.69 4.62 4.35
N ARG A 92 0.76 3.82 3.85
CA ARG A 92 -0.11 2.97 4.66
C ARG A 92 -0.13 1.58 4.06
N TYR A 93 0.18 0.58 4.87
CA TYR A 93 0.05 -0.83 4.51
C TYR A 93 -0.91 -1.50 5.48
N ARG A 94 -1.98 -2.10 4.96
CA ARG A 94 -2.79 -3.06 5.71
C ARG A 94 -2.33 -4.45 5.31
N LEU A 95 -1.71 -5.14 6.25
CA LEU A 95 -1.20 -6.50 6.10
C LEU A 95 -2.26 -7.45 6.63
N HIS A 96 -2.69 -8.37 5.76
CA HIS A 96 -3.61 -9.45 6.09
C HIS A 96 -2.86 -10.77 5.92
N ALA A 97 -2.46 -11.35 7.05
CA ALA A 97 -1.92 -12.70 7.13
C ALA A 97 -2.94 -13.60 7.84
N PRO A 98 -2.79 -14.94 7.81
CA PRO A 98 -3.67 -15.79 8.61
C PRO A 98 -3.53 -15.48 10.11
N ALA A 99 -4.65 -15.27 10.79
CA ALA A 99 -4.76 -15.41 12.23
C ALA A 99 -5.74 -16.52 12.54
N GLY A 100 -5.36 -17.32 13.53
CA GLY A 100 -6.12 -18.45 13.99
C GLY A 100 -5.56 -18.94 15.31
N ASP A 101 -5.61 -20.25 15.50
CA ASP A 101 -4.88 -20.92 16.56
C ASP A 101 -3.36 -20.77 16.37
N LEU A 102 -2.62 -21.17 17.41
CA LEU A 102 -1.15 -21.15 17.41
C LEU A 102 -0.53 -21.95 16.24
N GLU A 103 -1.30 -22.84 15.62
CA GLU A 103 -0.83 -23.68 14.51
C GLU A 103 -0.86 -22.96 13.15
N THR A 104 -1.61 -21.86 13.04
CA THR A 104 -1.83 -21.16 11.75
C THR A 104 -1.58 -19.66 11.81
N ALA A 105 -1.36 -19.10 13.00
CA ALA A 105 -1.09 -17.68 13.17
C ALA A 105 0.29 -17.30 12.63
N VAL A 106 0.34 -16.17 11.91
CA VAL A 106 1.57 -15.54 11.44
C VAL A 106 1.79 -14.23 12.19
N ASP A 107 2.89 -14.14 12.92
CA ASP A 107 3.36 -12.89 13.50
C ASP A 107 4.19 -12.12 12.46
N LEU A 108 3.91 -10.81 12.33
CA LEU A 108 4.58 -9.94 11.37
C LEU A 108 5.47 -8.93 12.11
N TYR A 109 6.74 -8.92 11.75
CA TYR A 109 7.75 -8.02 12.30
C TYR A 109 8.29 -7.11 11.21
N LEU A 110 8.42 -5.81 11.52
CA LEU A 110 9.16 -4.88 10.67
C LEU A 110 10.64 -4.93 11.05
N GLN A 111 11.50 -5.22 10.08
CA GLN A 111 12.93 -5.06 10.25
C GLN A 111 13.26 -3.57 10.31
N ARG A 112 14.14 -3.19 11.22
CA ARG A 112 14.58 -1.80 11.38
C ARG A 112 15.01 -1.25 10.01
N PRO A 113 14.32 -0.23 9.49
CA PRO A 113 14.70 0.36 8.22
C PRO A 113 16.13 0.94 8.28
N SER A 114 16.87 0.75 7.20
CA SER A 114 18.25 1.25 7.09
C SER A 114 18.29 2.76 6.78
N GLY A 115 19.45 3.37 6.98
CA GLY A 115 19.65 4.81 6.79
C GLY A 115 19.57 5.62 8.10
N ASP A 116 19.51 6.94 7.94
CA ASP A 116 19.41 7.90 9.07
C ASP A 116 18.02 7.87 9.74
N SER A 117 17.71 8.86 10.58
CA SER A 117 16.44 8.99 11.31
C SER A 117 15.22 8.78 10.40
N TRP A 118 14.44 7.74 10.70
CA TRP A 118 13.11 7.53 10.14
C TRP A 118 12.07 8.30 10.96
N PRO A 119 10.97 8.77 10.34
CA PRO A 119 9.83 9.25 11.09
C PRO A 119 9.24 8.12 11.96
N PRO A 120 8.39 8.44 12.94
CA PRO A 120 7.66 7.43 13.70
C PRO A 120 6.89 6.48 12.76
N ILE A 121 7.05 5.18 13.00
CA ILE A 121 6.28 4.14 12.32
C ILE A 121 5.24 3.64 13.30
N THR A 122 3.97 3.78 12.94
CA THR A 122 2.87 3.43 13.83
C THR A 122 2.28 2.09 13.43
N PHE A 123 2.12 1.21 14.42
CA PHE A 123 1.47 -0.08 14.27
C PHE A 123 0.14 -0.06 14.99
N HIS A 124 -0.91 -0.43 14.29
CA HIS A 124 -2.24 -0.61 14.86
C HIS A 124 -2.76 -1.99 14.51
N GLN A 125 -3.38 -2.65 15.49
CA GLN A 125 -4.26 -3.77 15.22
C GLN A 125 -5.63 -3.18 14.86
N GLU A 126 -6.12 -3.42 13.63
CA GLU A 126 -7.48 -3.04 13.24
C GLU A 126 -8.49 -4.09 13.76
N ASP A 127 -9.74 -3.67 13.99
CA ASP A 127 -10.81 -4.57 14.45
C ASP A 127 -11.04 -5.71 13.46
N GLY A 128 -10.80 -6.95 13.92
CA GLY A 128 -10.93 -8.18 13.15
C GLY A 128 -9.70 -9.09 13.32
N PRO A 129 -9.82 -10.39 13.01
CA PRO A 129 -8.66 -11.29 13.02
C PRO A 129 -7.61 -10.83 11.98
N SER A 130 -6.35 -10.76 12.41
CA SER A 130 -5.12 -10.50 11.62
C SER A 130 -5.16 -9.35 10.61
N ARG A 131 -5.43 -8.15 11.11
CA ARG A 131 -5.18 -6.91 10.35
C ARG A 131 -4.16 -6.05 11.06
N THR A 132 -2.95 -6.07 10.53
CA THR A 132 -1.88 -5.18 10.98
C THR A 132 -1.81 -3.98 10.06
N LEU A 133 -2.06 -2.80 10.63
CA LEU A 133 -1.93 -1.53 9.95
C LEU A 133 -0.57 -0.91 10.28
N VAL A 134 0.21 -0.65 9.24
CA VAL A 134 1.50 0.05 9.31
C VAL A 134 1.34 1.41 8.66
N GLU A 135 1.55 2.48 9.43
CA GLU A 135 1.42 3.86 8.96
C GLU A 135 2.70 4.66 9.17
N LEU A 136 3.13 5.33 8.09
CA LEU A 136 4.25 6.24 8.07
C LEU A 136 3.76 7.57 7.52
N ASP A 137 3.76 8.58 8.38
CA ASP A 137 3.42 9.96 8.06
C ASP A 137 4.69 10.82 7.99
N ASP A 138 4.61 11.90 7.22
CA ASP A 138 5.69 12.87 7.05
C ASP A 138 7.06 12.21 6.85
N LEU A 139 7.17 11.48 5.74
CA LEU A 139 8.38 10.72 5.41
C LEU A 139 9.66 11.56 5.31
N GLY A 140 9.58 12.89 5.38
CA GLY A 140 10.78 13.71 5.40
C GLY A 140 11.68 13.40 4.19
N ARG A 141 12.99 13.44 4.42
CA ARG A 141 13.97 13.04 3.42
C ARG A 141 13.87 11.57 3.00
N GLN A 142 13.29 10.70 3.83
CA GLN A 142 13.14 9.27 3.50
C GLN A 142 12.16 9.05 2.34
N GLY A 143 11.27 10.00 2.09
CA GLY A 143 10.33 9.94 0.97
C GLY A 143 10.93 10.22 -0.40
N ILE A 144 12.25 10.50 -0.50
CA ILE A 144 12.92 10.81 -1.77
C ILE A 144 13.47 9.51 -2.38
N GLY A 145 13.14 9.24 -3.63
CA GLY A 145 13.65 8.09 -4.38
C GLY A 145 12.79 6.86 -4.12
N THR A 146 13.39 5.81 -3.55
CA THR A 146 12.68 4.57 -3.25
C THR A 146 12.58 4.37 -1.74
N VAL A 147 11.36 4.39 -1.23
CA VAL A 147 11.06 4.02 0.16
C VAL A 147 10.95 2.51 0.22
N THR A 148 11.63 1.88 1.18
CA THR A 148 11.67 0.42 1.32
C THR A 148 11.47 0.02 2.77
N LEU A 149 10.58 -0.96 3.00
CA LEU A 149 10.38 -1.61 4.29
C LEU A 149 10.53 -3.12 4.11
N ASP A 150 11.38 -3.73 4.94
CA ASP A 150 11.61 -5.18 4.97
C ASP A 150 10.87 -5.78 6.17
N PHE A 151 10.18 -6.88 5.95
CA PHE A 151 9.37 -7.57 6.95
C PHE A 151 9.81 -9.03 7.10
N LEU A 152 9.59 -9.55 8.31
CA LEU A 152 9.70 -10.96 8.67
C LEU A 152 8.30 -11.45 9.06
N GLY A 153 7.84 -12.54 8.47
CA GLY A 153 6.70 -13.30 8.96
C GLY A 153 7.20 -14.55 9.68
N ASP A 154 6.64 -14.84 10.84
CA ASP A 154 7.01 -15.95 11.71
C ASP A 154 5.76 -16.77 12.02
N THR A 155 5.79 -18.07 11.72
CA THR A 155 4.71 -19.00 12.02
C THR A 155 5.05 -19.80 13.28
N ALA A 156 4.17 -19.79 14.29
CA ALA A 156 4.44 -20.48 15.55
C ALA A 156 4.42 -22.02 15.46
N ALA A 157 3.99 -22.60 14.34
CA ALA A 157 4.05 -24.02 14.04
C ALA A 157 4.66 -24.29 12.67
N GLU A 158 5.08 -25.53 12.45
CA GLU A 158 5.52 -26.03 11.16
C GLU A 158 4.34 -26.02 10.18
N VAL A 159 4.34 -25.07 9.25
CA VAL A 159 3.30 -24.93 8.21
C VAL A 159 3.93 -25.05 6.83
N ASP A 160 3.16 -25.53 5.85
CA ASP A 160 3.63 -25.63 4.46
C ASP A 160 3.74 -24.27 3.76
N GLY A 161 3.19 -23.23 4.38
CA GLY A 161 3.15 -21.86 3.87
C GLY A 161 1.89 -21.09 4.30
N PHE A 162 1.80 -19.84 3.87
CA PHE A 162 0.66 -18.96 4.13
C PHE A 162 0.45 -17.94 3.01
N ASP A 163 -0.77 -17.46 2.87
CA ASP A 163 -1.12 -16.39 1.93
C ASP A 163 -1.08 -15.02 2.64
N LEU A 164 -0.39 -14.04 2.04
CA LEU A 164 -0.34 -12.65 2.50
C LEU A 164 -1.07 -11.76 1.49
N THR A 165 -1.99 -10.95 1.99
CA THR A 165 -2.57 -9.83 1.24
C THR A 165 -2.06 -8.51 1.81
N VAL A 166 -1.68 -7.58 0.95
CA VAL A 166 -1.24 -6.23 1.34
C VAL A 166 -2.06 -5.20 0.59
N ASP A 167 -2.86 -4.41 1.31
CA ASP A 167 -3.45 -3.20 0.74
C ASP A 167 -2.52 -2.01 1.02
N ALA A 168 -2.01 -1.43 -0.05
CA ALA A 168 -1.08 -0.31 -0.03
C ALA A 168 -1.76 0.99 -0.44
N LEU A 169 -1.45 2.05 0.28
CA LEU A 169 -1.73 3.43 -0.09
C LEU A 169 -0.45 4.25 0.03
N ALA A 170 -0.11 4.98 -1.02
CA ALA A 170 0.98 5.94 -1.05
C ALA A 170 0.46 7.31 -1.45
N THR A 171 0.84 8.36 -0.72
CA THR A 171 0.58 9.74 -1.16
C THR A 171 1.87 10.41 -1.55
N PHE A 172 1.85 11.13 -2.67
CA PHE A 172 2.99 11.84 -3.21
C PHE A 172 2.71 13.33 -3.27
N SER A 173 3.77 14.12 -3.22
CA SER A 173 3.71 15.55 -3.55
C SER A 173 4.89 15.91 -4.44
N GLY A 174 4.67 16.81 -5.40
CA GLY A 174 5.76 17.42 -6.15
C GLY A 174 5.57 18.93 -6.27
N PHE A 175 6.69 19.66 -6.27
CA PHE A 175 6.67 21.10 -6.41
C PHE A 175 6.19 21.49 -7.81
N GLY A 176 5.10 22.27 -7.89
CA GLY A 176 4.52 22.69 -9.17
C GLY A 176 3.71 21.62 -9.92
N VAL A 177 3.70 20.37 -9.44
CA VAL A 177 2.94 19.27 -10.08
C VAL A 177 1.73 18.80 -9.25
N GLY A 178 1.64 19.15 -7.97
CA GLY A 178 0.48 18.89 -7.12
C GLY A 178 0.66 17.71 -6.16
N GLN A 179 -0.46 17.21 -5.63
CA GLN A 179 -0.50 16.04 -4.74
C GLN A 179 -1.22 14.87 -5.41
N PHE A 180 -0.71 13.66 -5.16
CA PHE A 180 -1.21 12.43 -5.76
C PHE A 180 -1.42 11.35 -4.72
N SER A 181 -2.30 10.40 -5.00
CA SER A 181 -2.45 9.18 -4.21
C SER A 181 -2.50 7.97 -5.12
N ALA A 182 -1.79 6.90 -4.78
CA ALA A 182 -1.88 5.62 -5.45
C ALA A 182 -2.31 4.55 -4.45
N THR A 183 -3.23 3.67 -4.86
CA THR A 183 -3.70 2.53 -4.07
C THR A 183 -3.54 1.24 -4.85
N GLY A 184 -3.22 0.15 -4.17
CA GLY A 184 -3.05 -1.15 -4.79
C GLY A 184 -3.10 -2.29 -3.79
N THR A 185 -3.46 -3.47 -4.27
CA THR A 185 -3.43 -4.70 -3.46
C THR A 185 -2.38 -5.64 -4.02
N PHE A 186 -1.60 -6.28 -3.15
CA PHE A 186 -0.73 -7.40 -3.49
C PHE A 186 -1.26 -8.66 -2.84
N GLU A 187 -1.13 -9.78 -3.54
CA GLU A 187 -1.40 -11.12 -3.03
C GLU A 187 -0.13 -11.94 -3.27
N HIS A 188 0.36 -12.60 -2.22
CA HIS A 188 1.57 -13.42 -2.31
C HIS A 188 1.41 -14.67 -1.45
N ARG A 189 1.72 -15.83 -2.00
CA ARG A 189 1.77 -17.08 -1.25
C ARG A 189 3.21 -17.36 -0.86
N PHE A 190 3.48 -17.36 0.44
CA PHE A 190 4.70 -17.94 0.99
C PHE A 190 4.47 -19.44 1.12
N GLY A 191 5.44 -20.23 0.67
CA GLY A 191 5.43 -21.67 0.84
C GLY A 191 6.76 -22.23 0.39
N GLN A 192 6.99 -23.52 0.65
CA GLN A 192 8.16 -24.19 0.11
C GLN A 192 8.13 -24.07 -1.42
N ASN A 193 9.05 -23.27 -1.97
CA ASN A 193 9.27 -23.27 -3.41
C ASN A 193 9.99 -24.56 -3.77
N ALA A 194 9.42 -25.28 -4.75
CA ALA A 194 10.10 -26.32 -5.51
C ALA A 194 11.33 -25.79 -6.26
#